data_AF-A0A9Q7XJR1-F1
#
_entry.id   AF-A0A9Q7XJR1-F1
#
_cell.length_a   1.000
_cell.length_b   1.000
_cell.length_c   1.000
_cell.angle_alpha   90.00
_cell.angle_beta   90.00
_cell.angle_gamma   90.00
#
_symmetry.space_group_name_H-M   'P 1'
#
loop_
_entity.id
_entity.type
_entity.pdbx_description
1 polymer ?
#
loop_
_entity_poly.entity_id
_entity_poly.type
_entity_poly.pdbx_seq_one_letter_code
_entity_poly.pdbx_strand_id
1 'polypeptide(L)'
;MRFSRHATKLVLLLVAFAAAASALVLPNSANDIHNSDRGAKLIRRQGPRWSWQELYDGQVRHNPEIRPMHRVDGYFINNYFHKGKPLFIYYENNRGGVDRFDAWHALTNYKGFHAYQINSRQAVTVLQDKTVLNDVDVANFGKDVNWVNTQFGEIPSKLALGSNVNPLRKKTSIFKWRSPKVPTWDDVMTTRKANLGHGLENLKPILDDQRKMRFVDQNGAMSLNIRAHPDGQVEYQVVELLSGLRKVIRGSL
;
A
#
# COMPACT_ATOMS: atom_id res chain seq x y z
N MET A 1 -72.66 1.38 7.61
CA MET A 1 -71.28 0.86 7.56
C MET A 1 -70.41 1.65 8.53
N ARG A 2 -70.04 1.06 9.68
CA ARG A 2 -69.19 1.70 10.69
C ARG A 2 -67.77 1.14 10.54
N PHE A 3 -66.85 1.91 9.96
CA PHE A 3 -65.44 1.56 9.95
C PHE A 3 -64.91 1.61 11.39
N SER A 4 -64.35 0.48 11.84
CA SER A 4 -63.83 0.28 13.19
C SER A 4 -62.69 1.25 13.49
N ARG A 5 -62.80 1.98 14.61
CA ARG A 5 -61.76 2.88 15.16
C ARG A 5 -60.41 2.19 15.44
N HIS A 6 -60.35 0.87 15.32
CA HIS A 6 -59.11 0.08 15.46
C HIS A 6 -58.32 -0.05 14.15
N ALA A 7 -58.99 0.00 12.99
CA ALA A 7 -58.30 -0.09 11.69
C ALA A 7 -57.45 1.15 11.41
N THR A 8 -57.92 2.34 11.82
CA THR A 8 -57.20 3.61 11.64
C THR A 8 -55.95 3.71 12.50
N LYS A 9 -55.96 3.13 13.70
CA LYS A 9 -54.78 3.11 14.60
C LYS A 9 -53.65 2.24 14.06
N LEU A 10 -53.98 1.16 13.35
CA LEU A 10 -53.01 0.20 12.82
C LEU A 10 -52.32 0.73 11.55
N VAL A 11 -53.07 1.46 10.70
CA VAL A 11 -52.51 2.15 9.52
C VAL A 11 -51.57 3.29 9.93
N LEU A 12 -51.93 4.08 10.95
CA LEU A 12 -51.05 5.14 11.47
C LEU A 12 -49.73 4.60 12.05
N LEU A 13 -49.78 3.42 12.69
CA LEU A 13 -48.59 2.78 13.27
C LEU A 13 -47.64 2.24 12.19
N LEU A 14 -48.19 1.77 11.05
CA LEU A 14 -47.41 1.34 9.89
C LEU A 14 -46.76 2.52 9.14
N VAL A 15 -47.45 3.66 9.02
CA VAL A 15 -46.87 4.88 8.42
C VAL A 15 -45.75 5.45 9.30
N ALA A 16 -45.89 5.40 10.63
CA ALA A 16 -44.84 5.81 11.55
C ALA A 16 -43.59 4.90 11.49
N PHE A 17 -43.77 3.59 11.30
CA PHE A 17 -42.65 2.66 11.09
C PHE A 17 -41.95 2.86 9.74
N ALA A 18 -42.70 3.16 8.67
CA ALA A 18 -42.12 3.49 7.36
C ALA A 18 -41.36 4.82 7.38
N ALA A 19 -41.83 5.82 8.14
CA ALA A 19 -41.13 7.08 8.35
C ALA A 19 -39.87 6.93 9.23
N ALA A 20 -39.92 6.08 10.26
CA ALA A 20 -38.75 5.78 11.10
C ALA A 20 -37.68 4.93 10.37
N ALA A 21 -38.09 4.05 9.45
CA ALA A 21 -37.16 3.31 8.58
C ALA A 21 -36.51 4.21 7.50
N SER A 22 -37.20 5.29 7.10
CA SER A 22 -36.67 6.27 6.14
C SER A 22 -35.78 7.34 6.79
N ALA A 23 -35.81 7.44 8.12
CA ALA A 23 -34.98 8.36 8.91
C ALA A 23 -33.72 7.68 9.50
N LEU A 24 -33.53 6.37 9.29
CA LEU A 24 -32.23 5.72 9.50
C LEU A 24 -31.33 6.05 8.29
N VAL A 25 -30.91 7.31 8.29
CA VAL A 25 -29.86 7.87 7.45
C VAL A 25 -28.59 7.05 7.68
N LEU A 26 -28.20 6.23 6.70
CA LEU A 26 -26.77 6.04 6.49
C LEU A 26 -26.26 7.36 5.92
N PRO A 27 -25.35 8.08 6.59
CA PRO A 27 -24.71 9.21 5.96
C PRO A 27 -24.04 8.68 4.69
N ASN A 28 -24.49 9.19 3.54
CA ASN A 28 -23.86 9.00 2.24
C ASN A 28 -22.47 9.66 2.28
N SER A 29 -21.52 9.05 2.99
CA SER A 29 -20.13 9.49 3.09
C SER A 29 -19.32 9.16 1.82
N ALA A 30 -19.95 8.55 0.81
CA ALA A 30 -19.31 8.23 -0.45
C ALA A 30 -18.89 9.47 -1.26
N ASN A 31 -19.51 10.65 -1.03
CA ASN A 31 -19.17 11.87 -1.79
C ASN A 31 -18.17 12.80 -1.09
N ASP A 32 -17.97 12.71 0.22
CA ASP A 32 -16.99 13.56 0.93
C ASP A 32 -15.56 12.99 0.92
N ILE A 33 -15.40 11.68 0.67
CA ILE A 33 -14.07 11.07 0.58
C ILE A 33 -13.40 11.40 -0.77
N HIS A 34 -14.17 11.65 -1.84
CA HIS A 34 -13.60 11.88 -3.17
C HIS A 34 -13.02 13.29 -3.40
N ASN A 35 -13.33 14.27 -2.54
CA ASN A 35 -12.82 15.64 -2.69
C ASN A 35 -11.50 15.88 -1.96
N SER A 36 -11.21 15.15 -0.87
CA SER A 36 -9.93 15.27 -0.17
C SER A 36 -8.75 14.70 -0.98
N ASP A 37 -8.97 13.59 -1.68
CA ASP A 37 -7.94 12.96 -2.53
C ASP A 37 -7.71 13.68 -3.86
N ARG A 38 -8.76 14.28 -4.45
CA ARG A 38 -8.61 15.07 -5.69
C ARG A 38 -7.90 16.40 -5.44
N GLY A 39 -8.20 17.08 -4.33
CA GLY A 39 -7.50 18.31 -3.93
C GLY A 39 -6.01 18.07 -3.63
N ALA A 40 -5.69 17.01 -2.89
CA ALA A 40 -4.31 16.63 -2.60
C ALA A 40 -3.53 16.19 -3.85
N LYS A 41 -4.17 15.47 -4.79
CA LYS A 41 -3.55 15.10 -6.09
C LYS A 41 -3.39 16.29 -7.04
N LEU A 42 -4.24 17.31 -6.98
CA LEU A 42 -4.15 18.50 -7.84
C LEU A 42 -3.04 19.46 -7.38
N ILE A 43 -2.82 19.63 -6.07
CA ILE A 43 -1.73 20.47 -5.54
C ILE A 43 -0.35 19.81 -5.75
N ARG A 44 -0.26 18.48 -5.71
CA ARG A 44 0.99 17.73 -5.99
C ARG A 44 1.50 17.85 -7.43
N ARG A 45 0.77 18.47 -8.36
CA ARG A 45 1.13 18.46 -9.79
C ARG A 45 2.14 19.54 -10.21
N GLN A 46 2.41 20.57 -9.41
CA GLN A 46 3.32 21.67 -9.81
C GLN A 46 4.38 22.06 -8.75
N GLY A 47 4.68 21.17 -7.80
CA GLY A 47 5.83 21.37 -6.91
C GLY A 47 7.16 21.28 -7.68
N PRO A 48 8.21 21.99 -7.24
CA PRO A 48 9.55 21.75 -7.76
C PRO A 48 9.92 20.28 -7.53
N ARG A 49 10.62 19.68 -8.49
CA ARG A 49 11.04 18.27 -8.46
C ARG A 49 12.55 18.18 -8.58
N TRP A 50 13.12 17.15 -7.99
CA TRP A 50 14.49 16.74 -8.20
C TRP A 50 14.57 15.79 -9.39
N SER A 51 15.22 16.21 -10.45
CA SER A 51 15.57 15.36 -11.58
C SER A 51 16.52 14.24 -11.15
N TRP A 52 16.64 13.21 -11.99
CA TRP A 52 17.57 12.12 -11.76
C TRP A 52 19.02 12.62 -11.66
N GLN A 53 19.41 13.55 -12.53
CA GLN A 53 20.76 14.11 -12.55
C GLN A 53 21.06 14.89 -11.26
N GLU A 54 20.12 15.72 -10.79
CA GLU A 54 20.28 16.46 -9.52
C GLU A 54 20.40 15.51 -8.31
N LEU A 55 19.70 14.37 -8.32
CA LEU A 55 19.90 13.33 -7.30
C LEU A 55 21.28 12.70 -7.39
N TYR A 56 21.66 12.26 -8.58
CA TYR A 56 22.91 11.57 -8.84
C TYR A 56 24.13 12.43 -8.49
N ASP A 57 24.06 13.73 -8.80
CA ASP A 57 25.10 14.72 -8.50
C ASP A 57 25.11 15.17 -7.02
N GLY A 58 24.24 14.62 -6.18
CA GLY A 58 24.22 14.92 -4.74
C GLY A 58 23.69 16.31 -4.40
N GLN A 59 22.84 16.90 -5.25
CA GLN A 59 22.26 18.22 -5.01
C GLN A 59 21.12 18.20 -3.98
N VAL A 60 20.55 17.01 -3.73
CA VAL A 60 19.48 16.84 -2.75
C VAL A 60 20.03 16.86 -1.33
N ARG A 61 19.50 17.77 -0.53
CA ARG A 61 19.97 18.07 0.82
C ARG A 61 18.79 17.98 1.79
N HIS A 62 19.03 17.46 2.99
CA HIS A 62 18.06 17.55 4.08
C HIS A 62 17.77 19.03 4.39
N ASN A 63 16.49 19.37 4.51
CA ASN A 63 16.04 20.69 4.96
C ASN A 63 15.71 20.61 6.46
N PRO A 64 16.46 21.29 7.35
CA PRO A 64 16.26 21.23 8.79
C PRO A 64 14.94 21.88 9.26
N GLU A 65 14.28 22.67 8.40
CA GLU A 65 12.97 23.28 8.71
C GLU A 65 11.82 22.27 8.62
N ILE A 66 12.03 21.15 7.92
CA ILE A 66 11.02 20.12 7.76
C ILE A 66 10.95 19.29 9.04
N ARG A 67 9.82 19.39 9.74
CA ARG A 67 9.57 18.64 10.97
C ARG A 67 9.18 17.18 10.67
N PRO A 68 9.53 16.24 11.56
CA PRO A 68 9.01 14.88 11.48
C PRO A 68 7.48 14.87 11.50
N MET A 69 6.88 13.99 10.72
CA MET A 69 5.44 13.81 10.67
C MET A 69 4.95 12.95 11.83
N HIS A 70 3.80 13.31 12.40
CA HIS A 70 3.21 12.54 13.51
C HIS A 70 2.65 11.17 13.07
N ARG A 71 2.31 10.99 11.79
CA ARG A 71 1.85 9.71 11.19
C ARG A 71 2.53 9.47 9.86
N VAL A 72 3.68 8.82 9.94
CA VAL A 72 4.57 8.58 8.80
C VAL A 72 3.98 7.51 7.85
N ASP A 73 3.31 6.49 8.40
CA ASP A 73 2.89 5.27 7.68
C ASP A 73 1.86 5.52 6.56
N GLY A 74 1.09 6.61 6.64
CA GLY A 74 0.08 6.96 5.63
C GLY A 74 0.62 7.79 4.47
N TYR A 75 1.68 8.57 4.67
CA TYR A 75 2.12 9.56 3.68
C TYR A 75 2.73 8.90 2.43
N PHE A 76 3.54 7.85 2.65
CA PHE A 76 4.18 7.07 1.59
C PHE A 76 3.53 5.70 1.40
N ILE A 77 2.28 5.49 1.84
CA ILE A 77 1.59 4.20 1.70
C ILE A 77 1.55 3.70 0.25
N ASN A 78 1.58 4.63 -0.71
CA ASN A 78 1.57 4.36 -2.15
C ASN A 78 2.98 4.20 -2.75
N ASN A 79 4.03 4.15 -1.96
CA ASN A 79 5.40 3.96 -2.43
C ASN A 79 5.86 2.52 -2.21
N TYR A 80 6.81 2.10 -3.04
CA TYR A 80 7.60 0.91 -2.77
C TYR A 80 8.56 1.19 -1.61
N PHE A 81 8.96 0.17 -0.85
CA PHE A 81 9.91 0.30 0.25
C PHE A 81 10.99 -0.76 0.16
N HIS A 82 12.22 -0.37 0.46
CA HIS A 82 13.34 -1.30 0.64
C HIS A 82 14.12 -0.88 1.88
N LYS A 83 14.47 -1.83 2.77
CA LYS A 83 15.25 -1.56 4.00
C LYS A 83 14.75 -0.34 4.80
N GLY A 84 13.42 -0.24 4.92
CA GLY A 84 12.74 0.81 5.66
C GLY A 84 12.75 2.20 5.02
N LYS A 85 13.13 2.35 3.74
CA LYS A 85 13.14 3.62 3.02
C LYS A 85 12.23 3.56 1.79
N PRO A 86 11.51 4.65 1.46
CA PRO A 86 10.69 4.69 0.26
C PRO A 86 11.56 4.67 -0.99
N LEU A 87 11.10 3.96 -2.03
CA LEU A 87 11.68 3.91 -3.35
C LEU A 87 10.86 4.78 -4.31
N PHE A 88 11.55 5.72 -4.97
CA PHE A 88 11.00 6.52 -6.04
C PHE A 88 11.48 5.99 -7.39
N ILE A 89 10.56 5.84 -8.34
CA ILE A 89 10.83 5.24 -9.64
C ILE A 89 10.79 6.31 -10.73
N TYR A 90 11.89 6.43 -11.48
CA TYR A 90 12.10 7.37 -12.57
C TYR A 90 11.86 6.72 -13.93
N TYR A 91 11.08 7.41 -14.75
CA TYR A 91 10.87 7.10 -16.16
C TYR A 91 11.50 8.24 -16.98
N GLU A 92 12.44 7.92 -17.87
CA GLU A 92 13.25 8.91 -18.61
C GLU A 92 12.39 9.89 -19.44
N ASN A 93 11.28 9.41 -19.99
CA ASN A 93 10.36 10.23 -20.80
C ASN A 93 9.37 11.04 -19.96
N ASN A 94 9.37 10.85 -18.64
CA ASN A 94 8.52 11.58 -17.74
C ASN A 94 9.36 12.73 -17.15
N ARG A 95 8.82 13.95 -17.11
CA ARG A 95 9.37 15.03 -16.26
C ARG A 95 9.23 14.71 -14.75
N GLY A 96 9.03 13.44 -14.43
CA GLY A 96 8.86 12.87 -13.11
C GLY A 96 10.20 12.85 -12.40
N GLY A 97 10.49 13.93 -11.71
CA GLY A 97 11.40 13.90 -10.59
C GLY A 97 10.68 13.51 -9.31
N VAL A 98 11.45 13.25 -8.25
CA VAL A 98 10.92 13.19 -6.90
C VAL A 98 10.49 14.59 -6.49
N ASP A 99 9.26 14.74 -6.02
CA ASP A 99 8.80 16.00 -5.47
C ASP A 99 9.73 16.43 -4.33
N ARG A 100 10.20 17.69 -4.33
CA ARG A 100 11.17 18.15 -3.33
C ARG A 100 10.66 17.96 -1.90
N PHE A 101 9.36 18.15 -1.69
CA PHE A 101 8.72 17.98 -0.40
C PHE A 101 8.72 16.52 0.03
N ASP A 102 8.41 15.60 -0.89
CA ASP A 102 8.50 14.15 -0.65
C ASP A 102 9.93 13.72 -0.31
N ALA A 103 10.94 14.21 -1.04
CA ALA A 103 12.35 13.93 -0.74
C ALA A 103 12.74 14.39 0.66
N TRP A 104 12.39 15.62 1.05
CA TRP A 104 12.70 16.12 2.38
C TRP A 104 11.99 15.36 3.49
N HIS A 105 10.72 14.99 3.29
CA HIS A 105 10.01 14.16 4.24
C HIS A 105 10.60 12.75 4.34
N ALA A 106 11.06 12.16 3.24
CA ALA A 106 11.72 10.87 3.28
C ALA A 106 13.06 10.94 4.05
N LEU A 107 13.87 11.98 3.79
CA LEU A 107 15.11 12.25 4.53
C LEU A 107 14.86 12.45 6.03
N THR A 108 13.79 13.15 6.39
CA THR A 108 13.47 13.48 7.79
C THR A 108 12.89 12.29 8.55
N ASN A 109 11.97 11.54 7.94
CA ASN A 109 11.20 10.51 8.63
C ASN A 109 11.80 9.10 8.51
N TYR A 110 12.53 8.83 7.44
CA TYR A 110 13.10 7.51 7.14
C TYR A 110 14.63 7.53 7.03
N LYS A 111 15.25 8.67 7.40
CA LYS A 111 16.71 8.91 7.32
C LYS A 111 17.27 8.81 5.89
N GLY A 112 16.41 8.81 4.88
CA GLY A 112 16.81 8.66 3.48
C GLY A 112 15.70 8.11 2.59
N PHE A 113 16.03 7.97 1.31
CA PHE A 113 15.20 7.32 0.31
C PHE A 113 16.04 6.64 -0.77
N HIS A 114 15.38 5.78 -1.53
CA HIS A 114 15.92 5.14 -2.71
C HIS A 114 15.34 5.79 -3.97
N ALA A 115 16.14 5.87 -5.03
CA ALA A 115 15.68 6.26 -6.35
C ALA A 115 16.18 5.24 -7.37
N TYR A 116 15.30 4.80 -8.28
CA TYR A 116 15.61 3.83 -9.32
C TYR A 116 15.17 4.36 -10.69
N GLN A 117 16.07 4.36 -11.66
CA GLN A 117 15.78 4.72 -13.04
C GLN A 117 15.59 3.46 -13.88
N ILE A 118 14.38 3.26 -14.41
CA ILE A 118 13.99 1.98 -15.04
C ILE A 118 14.86 1.63 -16.24
N ASN A 119 15.14 2.61 -17.12
CA ASN A 119 15.80 2.36 -18.40
C ASN A 119 17.29 2.02 -18.22
N SER A 120 18.01 2.85 -17.47
CA SER A 120 19.43 2.62 -17.15
C SER A 120 19.61 1.49 -16.12
N ARG A 121 18.53 1.10 -15.43
CA ARG A 121 18.53 0.15 -14.31
C ARG A 121 19.50 0.55 -13.20
N GLN A 122 19.77 1.84 -13.07
CA GLN A 122 20.61 2.40 -12.02
C GLN A 122 19.75 2.75 -10.82
N ALA A 123 20.32 2.59 -9.62
CA ALA A 123 19.69 3.04 -8.41
C ALA A 123 20.70 3.81 -7.54
N VAL A 124 20.17 4.82 -6.86
CA VAL A 124 20.89 5.57 -5.83
C VAL A 124 20.12 5.55 -4.52
N THR A 125 20.86 5.57 -3.43
CA THR A 125 20.35 5.77 -2.07
C THR A 125 20.80 7.14 -1.59
N VAL A 126 19.87 8.00 -1.24
CA VAL A 126 20.14 9.34 -0.68
C VAL A 126 19.88 9.30 0.82
N LEU A 127 20.91 9.59 1.61
CA LEU A 127 20.85 9.59 3.07
C LEU A 127 20.72 11.01 3.63
N GLN A 128 20.14 11.13 4.83
CA GLN A 128 19.91 12.42 5.50
C GLN A 128 21.20 13.22 5.70
N ASP A 129 22.33 12.53 5.92
CA ASP A 129 23.67 13.11 6.08
C ASP A 129 24.33 13.56 4.76
N LYS A 130 23.54 13.61 3.67
CA LYS A 130 23.94 14.06 2.32
C LYS A 130 24.87 13.08 1.59
N THR A 131 24.87 11.81 1.99
CA THR A 131 25.56 10.75 1.25
C THR A 131 24.65 10.21 0.14
N VAL A 132 25.08 10.30 -1.11
CA VAL A 132 24.47 9.59 -2.24
C VAL A 132 25.32 8.37 -2.57
N LEU A 133 24.69 7.20 -2.60
CA LEU A 133 25.34 5.92 -2.83
C LEU A 133 24.76 5.27 -4.07
N ASN A 134 25.61 4.81 -4.99
CA ASN A 134 25.19 3.88 -6.03
C ASN A 134 24.86 2.53 -5.36
N ASP A 135 23.63 2.08 -5.49
CA ASP A 135 23.10 0.97 -4.69
C ASP A 135 22.62 -0.18 -5.58
N VAL A 136 23.50 -1.16 -5.78
CA VAL A 136 23.26 -2.33 -6.65
C VAL A 136 22.11 -3.19 -6.12
N ASP A 137 21.96 -3.26 -4.79
CA ASP A 137 20.90 -4.04 -4.16
C ASP A 137 19.54 -3.39 -4.43
N VAL A 138 19.44 -2.07 -4.29
CA VAL A 138 18.25 -1.30 -4.67
C VAL A 138 17.97 -1.40 -6.17
N ALA A 139 18.99 -1.45 -7.03
CA ALA A 139 18.80 -1.62 -8.46
C ALA A 139 18.17 -2.99 -8.79
N ASN A 140 18.56 -4.05 -8.08
CA ASN A 140 17.94 -5.37 -8.23
C ASN A 140 16.51 -5.39 -7.69
N PHE A 141 16.28 -4.80 -6.52
CA PHE A 141 14.94 -4.61 -5.97
C PHE A 141 14.02 -3.82 -6.93
N GLY A 142 14.54 -2.76 -7.55
CA GLY A 142 13.82 -1.97 -8.55
C GLY A 142 13.44 -2.77 -9.81
N LYS A 143 14.28 -3.72 -10.23
CA LYS A 143 13.93 -4.66 -11.31
C LYS A 143 12.79 -5.58 -10.89
N ASP A 144 12.83 -6.10 -9.67
CA ASP A 144 11.78 -6.96 -9.12
C ASP A 144 10.45 -6.21 -9.04
N VAL A 145 10.47 -4.96 -8.55
CA VAL A 145 9.30 -4.07 -8.54
C VAL A 145 8.73 -3.89 -9.94
N ASN A 146 9.57 -3.58 -10.93
CA ASN A 146 9.12 -3.40 -12.31
C ASN A 146 8.51 -4.69 -12.89
N TRP A 147 9.14 -5.84 -12.62
CA TRP A 147 8.66 -7.14 -13.08
C TRP A 147 7.32 -7.52 -12.44
N VAL A 148 7.20 -7.46 -11.10
CA VAL A 148 5.96 -7.77 -10.37
C VAL A 148 4.84 -6.82 -10.80
N ASN A 149 5.13 -5.53 -10.94
CA ASN A 149 4.15 -4.54 -11.43
C ASN A 149 3.67 -4.88 -12.85
N THR A 150 4.57 -5.28 -13.74
CA THR A 150 4.20 -5.67 -15.10
C THR A 150 3.29 -6.92 -15.13
N GLN A 151 3.56 -7.90 -14.27
CA GLN A 151 2.81 -9.17 -14.28
C GLN A 151 1.46 -9.09 -13.54
N PHE A 152 1.41 -8.39 -12.41
CA PHE A 152 0.25 -8.39 -11.51
C PHE A 152 -0.45 -7.02 -11.39
N GLY A 153 0.16 -5.97 -11.91
CA GLY A 153 -0.30 -4.59 -11.75
C GLY A 153 0.27 -3.90 -10.51
N GLU A 154 -0.01 -2.59 -10.42
CA GLU A 154 0.59 -1.71 -9.42
C GLU A 154 0.16 -2.04 -7.99
N ILE A 155 -1.13 -2.34 -7.78
CA ILE A 155 -1.68 -2.56 -6.44
C ILE A 155 -1.10 -3.84 -5.79
N PRO A 156 -1.12 -5.02 -6.45
CA PRO A 156 -0.49 -6.20 -5.89
C PRO A 156 1.02 -6.02 -5.69
N SER A 157 1.70 -5.33 -6.61
CA SER A 157 3.12 -5.01 -6.48
C SER A 157 3.39 -4.17 -5.23
N LYS A 158 2.61 -3.10 -4.99
CA LYS A 158 2.75 -2.27 -3.78
C LYS A 158 2.38 -3.00 -2.48
N LEU A 159 1.48 -3.97 -2.52
CA LEU A 159 1.21 -4.80 -1.34
C LEU A 159 2.39 -5.72 -1.01
N ALA A 160 3.08 -6.24 -2.03
CA ALA A 160 4.19 -7.16 -1.86
C ALA A 160 5.52 -6.45 -1.54
N LEU A 161 5.74 -5.27 -2.15
CA LEU A 161 7.02 -4.56 -2.20
C LEU A 161 6.91 -3.12 -1.65
N GLY A 162 5.79 -2.77 -1.04
CA GLY A 162 5.54 -1.46 -0.42
C GLY A 162 5.83 -1.46 1.07
N SER A 163 5.19 -0.56 1.82
CA SER A 163 5.42 -0.49 3.26
C SER A 163 4.95 -1.74 4.01
N ASN A 164 5.65 -2.06 5.09
CA ASN A 164 5.29 -3.12 6.03
C ASN A 164 3.85 -2.96 6.55
N VAL A 165 3.28 -4.04 7.05
CA VAL A 165 1.97 -4.03 7.72
C VAL A 165 2.09 -3.64 9.17
N ASN A 166 0.98 -3.18 9.76
CA ASN A 166 1.00 -2.84 11.18
C ASN A 166 1.36 -4.09 12.00
N PRO A 167 2.34 -4.01 12.93
CA PRO A 167 2.67 -5.13 13.79
C PRO A 167 1.45 -5.53 14.64
N LEU A 168 1.24 -6.83 14.82
CA LEU A 168 0.23 -7.31 15.74
C LEU A 168 0.61 -6.92 17.16
N ARG A 169 -0.32 -6.32 17.90
CA ARG A 169 -0.09 -5.98 19.31
C ARG A 169 0.27 -7.27 20.05
N LYS A 170 1.46 -7.30 20.64
CA LYS A 170 1.84 -8.34 21.61
C LYS A 170 0.88 -8.21 22.79
N LYS A 171 -0.15 -9.07 22.84
CA LYS A 171 -1.03 -9.10 24.01
C LYS A 171 -0.19 -9.59 25.19
N THR A 172 0.15 -8.67 26.10
CA THR A 172 0.71 -8.95 27.42
C THR A 172 -0.35 -9.63 28.27
N SER A 173 -0.73 -10.86 27.92
CA SER A 173 -1.58 -11.69 28.76
C SER A 173 -0.72 -12.63 29.57
N ILE A 174 -0.98 -12.67 30.87
CA ILE A 174 -0.38 -13.57 31.86
C ILE A 174 -0.80 -15.03 31.58
N PHE A 175 -1.88 -15.24 30.82
CA PHE A 175 -2.28 -16.55 30.32
C PHE A 175 -1.64 -16.84 28.97
N LYS A 176 -1.06 -18.05 28.83
CA LYS A 176 -0.34 -18.60 27.65
C LYS A 176 -1.16 -18.60 26.34
N TRP A 177 -1.58 -17.44 25.88
CA TRP A 177 -2.16 -17.25 24.56
C TRP A 177 -1.04 -17.39 23.54
N ARG A 178 -1.18 -18.38 22.66
CA ARG A 178 -0.20 -18.68 21.61
C ARG A 178 0.09 -17.39 20.84
N SER A 179 1.38 -17.04 20.73
CA SER A 179 1.82 -15.92 19.91
C SER A 179 1.25 -16.07 18.50
N PRO A 180 0.79 -14.99 17.85
CA PRO A 180 0.34 -15.06 16.47
C PRO A 180 1.43 -15.69 15.60
N LYS A 181 1.07 -16.69 14.79
CA LYS A 181 2.00 -17.36 13.90
C LYS A 181 1.92 -16.74 12.51
N VAL A 182 3.07 -16.71 11.83
CA VAL A 182 3.16 -16.34 10.40
C VAL A 182 2.38 -17.39 9.59
N PRO A 183 1.51 -17.00 8.65
CA PRO A 183 0.86 -17.94 7.74
C PRO A 183 1.89 -18.76 6.94
N THR A 184 1.61 -20.05 6.76
CA THR A 184 2.43 -20.90 5.89
C THR A 184 2.15 -20.59 4.43
N TRP A 185 3.08 -20.91 3.53
CA TRP A 185 2.85 -20.70 2.10
C TRP A 185 1.66 -21.50 1.56
N ASP A 186 1.40 -22.68 2.11
CA ASP A 186 0.22 -23.48 1.76
C ASP A 186 -1.08 -22.79 2.21
N ASP A 187 -1.07 -22.11 3.38
CA ASP A 187 -2.20 -21.29 3.82
C ASP A 187 -2.47 -20.12 2.86
N VAL A 188 -1.43 -19.51 2.30
CA VAL A 188 -1.57 -18.42 1.31
C VAL A 188 -2.11 -18.97 -0.01
N MET A 189 -1.54 -20.07 -0.51
CA MET A 189 -1.92 -20.66 -1.80
C MET A 189 -3.39 -21.13 -1.82
N THR A 190 -3.89 -21.65 -0.69
CA THR A 190 -5.28 -22.09 -0.55
C THR A 190 -6.27 -20.94 -0.29
N THR A 191 -5.79 -19.72 -0.06
CA THR A 191 -6.64 -18.54 0.12
C THR A 191 -7.31 -18.15 -1.21
N ARG A 192 -8.54 -17.67 -1.13
CA ARG A 192 -9.27 -17.13 -2.28
C ARG A 192 -8.46 -15.99 -2.91
N LYS A 193 -8.43 -15.96 -4.24
CA LYS A 193 -7.82 -14.86 -5.01
C LYS A 193 -8.46 -13.52 -4.60
N ALA A 194 -7.63 -12.55 -4.25
CA ALA A 194 -8.06 -11.19 -3.95
C ALA A 194 -8.58 -10.51 -5.21
N ASN A 195 -9.56 -9.62 -5.02
CA ASN A 195 -10.16 -8.87 -6.12
C ASN A 195 -9.33 -7.62 -6.43
N LEU A 196 -8.83 -7.52 -7.66
CA LEU A 196 -8.02 -6.41 -8.16
C LEU A 196 -8.79 -5.09 -8.30
N GLY A 197 -10.13 -5.12 -8.25
CA GLY A 197 -10.95 -3.90 -8.32
C GLY A 197 -10.90 -3.02 -7.07
N HIS A 198 -10.29 -3.49 -5.97
CA HIS A 198 -10.13 -2.70 -4.75
C HIS A 198 -8.81 -1.92 -4.75
N GLY A 199 -8.87 -0.65 -4.36
CA GLY A 199 -7.68 0.18 -4.14
C GLY A 199 -6.78 -0.33 -3.01
N LEU A 200 -5.54 0.18 -2.96
CA LEU A 200 -4.55 -0.19 -1.96
C LEU A 200 -5.03 0.09 -0.53
N GLU A 201 -5.76 1.19 -0.34
CA GLU A 201 -6.39 1.62 0.90
C GLU A 201 -7.40 0.62 1.46
N ASN A 202 -7.98 -0.23 0.61
CA ASN A 202 -8.92 -1.27 1.02
C ASN A 202 -8.23 -2.62 1.23
N LEU A 203 -7.25 -2.96 0.40
CA LEU A 203 -6.55 -4.24 0.47
C LEU A 203 -5.49 -4.27 1.58
N LYS A 204 -4.86 -3.13 1.91
CA LYS A 204 -3.84 -3.07 2.96
C LYS A 204 -4.41 -3.41 4.35
N PRO A 205 -5.56 -2.87 4.79
CA PRO A 205 -6.21 -3.31 6.03
C PRO A 205 -6.57 -4.80 6.04
N ILE A 206 -6.98 -5.37 4.88
CA ILE A 206 -7.27 -6.80 4.77
C ILE A 206 -5.98 -7.61 4.96
N LEU A 207 -4.85 -7.18 4.37
CA LEU A 207 -3.55 -7.83 4.58
C LEU A 207 -3.07 -7.66 6.03
N ASP A 208 -3.29 -6.50 6.64
CA ASP A 208 -2.99 -6.23 8.06
C ASP A 208 -3.81 -7.13 9.00
N ASP A 209 -5.04 -7.51 8.65
CA ASP A 209 -5.87 -8.39 9.47
C ASP A 209 -5.59 -9.88 9.19
N GLN A 210 -5.70 -10.28 7.92
CA GLN A 210 -5.63 -11.68 7.50
C GLN A 210 -4.20 -12.21 7.41
N ARG A 211 -3.20 -11.32 7.31
CA ARG A 211 -1.77 -11.64 7.18
C ARG A 211 -1.39 -12.47 5.96
N LYS A 212 -2.31 -12.69 5.04
CA LYS A 212 -2.08 -13.41 3.79
C LYS A 212 -2.98 -12.87 2.70
N MET A 213 -2.47 -12.85 1.48
CA MET A 213 -3.23 -12.46 0.30
C MET A 213 -2.66 -13.15 -0.94
N ARG A 214 -3.54 -13.47 -1.90
CA ARG A 214 -3.16 -14.14 -3.14
C ARG A 214 -3.71 -13.39 -4.33
N PHE A 215 -2.85 -13.09 -5.28
CA PHE A 215 -3.21 -12.56 -6.59
C PHE A 215 -2.83 -13.55 -7.68
N VAL A 216 -3.47 -13.40 -8.83
CA VAL A 216 -3.16 -14.14 -10.04
C VAL A 216 -3.03 -13.11 -11.16
N ASP A 217 -2.09 -13.35 -12.08
CA ASP A 217 -1.89 -12.50 -13.25
C ASP A 217 -3.10 -12.57 -14.20
N GLN A 218 -3.11 -11.69 -15.20
CA GLN A 218 -4.24 -11.59 -16.14
C GLN A 218 -4.49 -12.89 -16.90
N ASN A 219 -3.45 -13.67 -17.16
CA ASN A 219 -3.52 -14.90 -17.94
C ASN A 219 -3.83 -16.14 -17.09
N GLY A 220 -3.90 -16.01 -15.77
CA GLY A 220 -4.07 -17.17 -14.90
C GLY A 220 -2.83 -18.05 -14.76
N ALA A 221 -1.69 -17.63 -15.32
CA ALA A 221 -0.47 -18.40 -15.45
C ALA A 221 0.41 -18.35 -14.20
N MET A 222 0.34 -17.26 -13.43
CA MET A 222 1.18 -17.03 -12.26
C MET A 222 0.37 -16.55 -11.08
N SER A 223 0.86 -16.87 -9.88
CA SER A 223 0.28 -16.40 -8.63
C SER A 223 1.30 -15.62 -7.82
N LEU A 224 0.94 -14.39 -7.43
CA LEU A 224 1.66 -13.62 -6.42
C LEU A 224 1.03 -13.90 -5.06
N ASN A 225 1.79 -14.52 -4.19
CA ASN A 225 1.39 -14.91 -2.85
C ASN A 225 2.11 -14.00 -1.87
N ILE A 226 1.36 -13.34 -0.99
CA ILE A 226 1.87 -12.39 -0.01
C ILE A 226 1.52 -12.91 1.37
N ARG A 227 2.48 -12.88 2.28
CA ARG A 227 2.24 -13.11 3.70
C ARG A 227 2.90 -12.02 4.53
N ALA A 228 2.31 -11.74 5.67
CA ALA A 228 2.84 -10.80 6.63
C ALA A 228 3.15 -11.49 7.95
N HIS A 229 4.28 -11.11 8.53
CA HIS A 229 4.73 -11.54 9.83
C HIS A 229 4.01 -10.75 10.95
N PRO A 230 3.97 -11.31 12.17
CA PRO A 230 3.43 -10.61 13.34
C PRO A 230 4.14 -9.28 13.67
N ASP A 231 5.41 -9.14 13.29
CA ASP A 231 6.21 -7.92 13.48
C ASP A 231 5.98 -6.85 12.40
N GLY A 232 5.19 -7.17 11.38
CA GLY A 232 4.88 -6.27 10.28
C GLY A 232 5.62 -6.55 8.98
N GLN A 233 6.67 -7.37 9.00
CA GLN A 233 7.44 -7.66 7.79
C GLN A 233 6.57 -8.36 6.75
N VAL A 234 6.69 -7.95 5.49
CA VAL A 234 5.99 -8.60 4.36
C VAL A 234 6.98 -9.45 3.57
N GLU A 235 6.53 -10.64 3.20
CA GLU A 235 7.21 -11.52 2.26
C GLU A 235 6.28 -11.84 1.10
N TYR A 236 6.87 -12.09 -0.06
CA TYR A 236 6.12 -12.55 -1.22
C TYR A 236 6.80 -13.72 -1.93
N GLN A 237 5.97 -14.47 -2.64
CA GLN A 237 6.37 -15.58 -3.48
C GLN A 237 5.58 -15.55 -4.79
N VAL A 238 6.30 -15.57 -5.92
CA VAL A 238 5.67 -15.81 -7.22
C VAL A 238 5.80 -17.29 -7.59
N VAL A 239 4.67 -17.87 -7.99
CA VAL A 239 4.53 -19.30 -8.35
C VAL A 239 3.90 -19.40 -9.72
N GLU A 240 4.55 -20.12 -10.63
CA GLU A 240 3.99 -20.50 -11.93
C GLU A 240 2.99 -21.66 -11.77
N LEU A 241 1.83 -21.55 -12.42
CA LEU A 241 0.70 -22.48 -12.25
C LEU A 241 0.57 -23.50 -13.40
N LEU A 242 1.19 -23.24 -14.56
CA LEU A 242 0.86 -23.94 -15.81
C LEU A 242 1.67 -25.20 -16.14
N SER A 243 2.67 -25.58 -15.35
CA SER A 243 3.62 -26.63 -15.77
C SER A 243 3.78 -27.83 -14.84
N GLY A 244 3.01 -27.93 -13.74
CA GLY A 244 3.23 -28.96 -12.70
C GLY A 244 4.58 -28.85 -11.96
N LEU A 245 5.51 -28.04 -12.49
CA LEU A 245 6.79 -27.64 -11.94
C LEU A 245 6.62 -26.27 -11.26
N ARG A 246 6.78 -26.23 -9.94
CA ARG A 246 6.75 -24.99 -9.17
C ARG A 246 8.10 -24.28 -9.27
N LYS A 247 8.23 -23.29 -10.16
CA LYS A 247 9.31 -22.30 -10.05
C LYS A 247 8.92 -21.25 -9.01
N VAL A 248 9.81 -21.01 -8.05
CA VAL A 248 9.56 -20.18 -6.88
C VAL A 248 10.54 -19.01 -6.86
N ILE A 249 10.04 -17.79 -6.98
CA ILE A 249 10.82 -16.56 -6.75
C ILE A 249 10.37 -15.98 -5.41
N ARG A 250 11.30 -15.78 -4.46
CA ARG A 250 11.03 -15.25 -3.12
C ARG A 250 11.73 -13.91 -2.92
N GLY A 251 11.06 -12.98 -2.24
CA GLY A 251 11.65 -11.75 -1.74
C GLY A 251 11.11 -11.38 -0.36
N SER A 252 11.89 -10.61 0.39
CA SER A 252 11.55 -10.06 1.70
C SER A 252 12.00 -8.60 1.78
N LEU A 253 11.21 -7.77 2.45
CA LEU A 253 11.52 -6.35 2.69
C LEU A 253 12.42 -6.11 3.91
#